data_AF-A0A7J3U6R0-F1
#
_entry.id   AF-A0A7J3U6R0-F1
#
_cell.length_a   1.000
_cell.length_b   1.000
_cell.length_c   1.000
_cell.angle_alpha   90.00
_cell.angle_beta   90.00
_cell.angle_gamma   90.00
#
_symmetry.space_group_name_H-M   'P 1'
#
loop_
_entity.id
_entity.type
_entity.pdbx_description
1 polymer ?
#
loop_
_entity_poly.entity_id
_entity_poly.type
_entity_poly.pdbx_seq_one_letter_code
_entity_poly.pdbx_strand_id
1 'polypeptide(L)'
;MEDDLDKLGVAPSDRKKLESMGITRLEQIALLNHEKLGMGRGKGTSIIRRARNIIAHENIEDIEVEEDAVRVHVRNKSTAITKSVLSVIGVYSVPPGSAVLLEKEGVLEIRRNGRFFDKIIEASRIEKEI
;
A
#
# COMPACT_ATOMS: atom_id res chain seq x y z
N MET A 1 13.59 -20.53 -6.29
CA MET A 1 12.99 -19.87 -5.12
C MET A 1 12.74 -18.46 -5.59
N GLU A 2 11.48 -18.11 -5.83
CA GLU A 2 11.12 -16.75 -6.25
C GLU A 2 11.30 -15.84 -5.03
N ASP A 3 12.16 -14.84 -5.14
CA ASP A 3 12.38 -13.88 -4.06
C ASP A 3 11.48 -12.64 -4.22
N ASP A 4 11.44 -11.80 -3.18
CA ASP A 4 10.60 -10.60 -3.14
C ASP A 4 10.86 -9.62 -4.30
N LEU A 5 12.10 -9.55 -4.79
CA LEU A 5 12.47 -8.71 -5.93
C LEU A 5 12.04 -9.35 -7.26
N ASP A 6 11.92 -10.68 -7.33
CA ASP A 6 11.37 -11.39 -8.49
C ASP A 6 9.88 -11.10 -8.61
N LYS A 7 9.13 -11.22 -7.50
CA LYS A 7 7.71 -10.85 -7.42
C LYS A 7 7.45 -9.41 -7.87
N LEU A 8 8.37 -8.52 -7.52
CA LEU A 8 8.32 -7.11 -7.90
C LEU A 8 8.55 -6.89 -9.41
N GLY A 9 9.21 -7.82 -10.10
CA GLY A 9 9.50 -7.72 -11.53
C GLY A 9 10.47 -6.59 -11.87
N VAL A 10 11.45 -6.32 -11.01
CA VAL A 10 12.47 -5.30 -11.27
C VAL A 10 13.49 -5.77 -12.29
N ALA A 11 13.98 -4.85 -13.13
CA ALA A 11 15.04 -5.18 -14.08
C ALA A 11 16.34 -5.57 -13.34
N PRO A 12 17.21 -6.41 -13.93
CA PRO A 12 18.43 -6.88 -13.25
C PRO A 12 19.36 -5.77 -12.73
N SER A 13 19.42 -4.63 -13.43
CA SER A 13 20.22 -3.47 -12.99
C SER A 13 19.64 -2.78 -11.75
N ASP A 14 18.32 -2.72 -11.64
CA ASP A 14 17.62 -2.15 -10.47
C ASP A 14 17.69 -3.08 -9.28
N ARG A 15 17.52 -4.38 -9.51
CA ARG A 15 17.71 -5.43 -8.50
C ARG A 15 19.08 -5.28 -7.84
N LYS A 16 20.17 -5.31 -8.64
CA LYS A 16 21.54 -5.17 -8.13
C LYS A 16 21.73 -3.92 -7.28
N LYS A 17 21.09 -2.81 -7.68
CA LYS A 17 21.14 -1.56 -6.93
C LYS A 17 20.43 -1.68 -5.58
N LEU A 18 19.20 -2.19 -5.56
CA LEU A 18 18.45 -2.40 -4.32
C LEU A 18 19.20 -3.33 -3.37
N GLU A 19 19.72 -4.45 -3.88
CA GLU A 19 20.53 -5.42 -3.14
C GLU A 19 21.80 -4.77 -2.56
N SER A 20 22.52 -3.96 -3.34
CA SER A 20 23.71 -3.23 -2.87
C SER A 20 23.42 -2.23 -1.74
N MET A 21 22.16 -1.80 -1.62
CA MET A 21 21.67 -0.93 -0.56
C MET A 21 21.06 -1.71 0.62
N GLY A 22 21.11 -3.05 0.59
CA GLY A 22 20.52 -3.92 1.60
C GLY A 22 18.99 -4.01 1.53
N ILE A 23 18.38 -3.59 0.42
CA ILE A 23 16.94 -3.64 0.18
C ILE A 23 16.63 -4.91 -0.58
N THR A 24 16.04 -5.88 0.11
CA THR A 24 15.77 -7.22 -0.43
C THR A 24 14.33 -7.68 -0.23
N ARG A 25 13.53 -6.95 0.55
CA ARG A 25 12.15 -7.31 0.89
C ARG A 25 11.13 -6.30 0.41
N LEU A 26 9.93 -6.77 0.07
CA LEU A 26 8.81 -5.93 -0.33
C LEU A 26 8.44 -4.93 0.77
N GLU A 27 8.43 -5.35 2.04
CA GLU A 27 8.07 -4.49 3.17
C GLU A 27 9.05 -3.34 3.33
N GLN A 28 10.35 -3.57 3.11
CA GLN A 28 11.33 -2.50 3.12
C GLN A 28 10.97 -1.47 2.04
N ILE A 29 10.74 -1.91 0.81
CA ILE A 29 10.41 -1.04 -0.33
C ILE A 29 9.13 -0.24 -0.07
N ALA A 30 8.07 -0.87 0.44
CA ALA A 30 6.79 -0.24 0.71
C ALA A 30 6.86 0.92 1.73
N LEU A 31 7.84 0.88 2.63
CA LEU A 31 8.07 1.87 3.68
C LEU A 31 8.97 3.04 3.23
N LEU A 32 9.67 2.92 2.09
CA LEU A 32 10.62 3.92 1.60
C LEU A 32 9.95 5.01 0.75
N ASN A 33 10.73 6.05 0.44
CA ASN A 33 10.42 7.06 -0.57
C ASN A 33 11.38 6.90 -1.77
N HIS A 34 11.09 7.59 -2.88
CA HIS A 34 11.89 7.43 -4.11
C HIS A 34 13.36 7.84 -3.93
N GLU A 35 13.64 8.81 -3.06
CA GLU A 35 15.00 9.29 -2.75
C GLU A 35 15.83 8.20 -2.09
N LYS A 36 15.24 7.47 -1.13
CA LYS A 36 15.89 6.37 -0.41
C LYS A 36 16.07 5.11 -1.26
N LEU A 37 15.40 4.99 -2.40
CA LEU A 37 15.68 3.94 -3.38
C LEU A 37 16.87 4.29 -4.29
N GLY A 38 17.39 5.53 -4.22
CA GLY A 38 18.44 6.03 -5.10
C GLY A 38 18.01 6.11 -6.57
N MET A 39 16.71 6.09 -6.87
CA MET A 39 16.18 6.08 -8.23
C MET A 39 15.48 7.41 -8.56
N GLY A 40 15.33 7.69 -9.85
CA GLY A 40 14.54 8.84 -10.30
C GLY A 40 13.09 8.74 -9.81
N ARG A 41 12.47 9.90 -9.51
CA ARG A 41 11.14 10.02 -8.88
C ARG A 41 10.09 9.09 -9.48
N GLY A 42 9.90 9.12 -10.81
CA GLY A 42 8.88 8.31 -11.48
C GLY A 42 9.09 6.81 -11.28
N LYS A 43 10.32 6.33 -11.47
CA LYS A 43 10.67 4.92 -11.30
C LYS A 43 10.56 4.45 -9.86
N GLY A 44 11.13 5.21 -8.93
CA GLY A 44 11.07 4.90 -7.51
C GLY A 44 9.63 4.85 -6.99
N THR A 45 8.80 5.83 -7.35
CA THR A 45 7.37 5.82 -7.00
C THR A 45 6.64 4.62 -7.60
N SER A 46 6.92 4.25 -8.85
CA SER A 46 6.31 3.07 -9.48
C SER A 46 6.67 1.77 -8.76
N ILE A 47 7.93 1.61 -8.38
CA ILE A 47 8.41 0.44 -7.62
C ILE A 47 7.73 0.37 -6.25
N ILE A 48 7.69 1.49 -5.51
CA ILE A 48 7.02 1.55 -4.20
C ILE A 48 5.54 1.20 -4.33
N ARG A 49 4.86 1.75 -5.34
CA ARG A 49 3.44 1.45 -5.59
C ARG A 49 3.24 -0.04 -5.85
N ARG A 50 4.07 -0.65 -6.71
CA ARG A 50 3.96 -2.08 -7.01
C ARG A 50 4.20 -2.94 -5.77
N ALA A 51 5.21 -2.63 -4.96
CA ALA A 51 5.46 -3.34 -3.71
C ALA A 51 4.26 -3.26 -2.76
N ARG A 52 3.64 -2.07 -2.64
CA ARG A 52 2.43 -1.89 -1.83
C ARG A 52 1.25 -2.69 -2.37
N ASN A 53 1.04 -2.72 -3.68
CA ASN A 53 -0.05 -3.51 -4.26
C ASN A 53 0.14 -5.00 -3.94
N ILE A 54 1.34 -5.56 -4.12
CA ILE A 54 1.62 -6.96 -3.79
C ILE A 54 1.33 -7.25 -2.32
N ILE A 55 1.88 -6.44 -1.41
CA ILE A 55 1.66 -6.63 0.05
C ILE A 55 0.18 -6.52 0.41
N ALA A 56 -0.54 -5.55 -0.16
CA ALA A 56 -1.96 -5.36 0.12
C ALA A 56 -2.76 -6.58 -0.36
N HIS A 57 -2.63 -6.98 -1.62
CA HIS A 57 -3.40 -8.09 -2.18
C HIS A 57 -3.08 -9.43 -1.50
N GLU A 58 -1.85 -9.65 -1.02
CA GLU A 58 -1.48 -10.86 -0.28
C GLU A 58 -2.06 -10.91 1.15
N ASN A 59 -2.46 -9.76 1.72
CA ASN A 59 -2.87 -9.63 3.13
C ASN A 59 -4.31 -9.16 3.34
N ILE A 60 -4.96 -8.51 2.39
CA ILE A 60 -6.38 -8.16 2.46
C ILE A 60 -7.20 -9.45 2.38
N GLU A 61 -8.11 -9.63 3.33
CA GLU A 61 -9.03 -10.77 3.37
C GLU A 61 -10.44 -10.37 2.94
N ASP A 62 -10.90 -9.18 3.33
CA ASP A 62 -12.17 -8.62 2.91
C ASP A 62 -12.16 -7.08 3.01
N ILE A 63 -13.03 -6.44 2.24
CA ILE A 63 -13.26 -4.99 2.27
C ILE A 63 -14.77 -4.75 2.43
N GLU A 64 -15.16 -4.15 3.55
CA GLU A 64 -16.51 -3.62 3.76
C GLU A 64 -16.54 -2.14 3.40
N VAL A 65 -17.46 -1.74 2.53
CA VAL A 65 -17.62 -0.35 2.11
C VAL A 65 -18.99 0.16 2.50
N GLU A 66 -19.02 1.11 3.43
CA GLU A 66 -20.20 1.85 3.87
C GLU A 66 -20.10 3.32 3.45
N GLU A 67 -21.16 4.09 3.70
CA GLU A 67 -21.19 5.52 3.36
C GLU A 67 -20.17 6.35 4.18
N ASP A 68 -19.93 5.98 5.43
CA ASP A 68 -19.08 6.76 6.35
C ASP A 68 -17.83 6.01 6.83
N ALA A 69 -17.66 4.77 6.39
CA ALA A 69 -16.54 3.94 6.79
C ALA A 69 -16.15 2.94 5.69
N VAL A 70 -14.84 2.64 5.63
CA VAL A 70 -14.30 1.48 4.94
C VAL A 70 -13.60 0.63 5.98
N ARG A 71 -13.95 -0.65 6.09
CA ARG A 71 -13.25 -1.60 6.96
C ARG A 71 -12.50 -2.60 6.09
N VAL A 72 -11.20 -2.69 6.30
CA VAL A 72 -10.35 -3.66 5.61
C VAL A 72 -9.90 -4.69 6.62
N HIS A 73 -10.33 -5.94 6.41
CA HIS A 73 -9.88 -7.09 7.18
C HIS A 73 -8.54 -7.55 6.61
N VAL A 74 -7.55 -7.74 7.48
CA VAL A 74 -6.20 -8.11 7.09
C VAL A 74 -5.72 -9.33 7.87
N ARG A 75 -5.07 -10.27 7.17
CA ARG A 75 -4.53 -11.50 7.76
C ARG A 75 -3.49 -11.21 8.84
N ASN A 76 -2.60 -10.25 8.56
CA ASN A 76 -1.51 -9.87 9.43
C ASN A 76 -1.47 -8.35 9.58
N LYS A 77 -0.89 -7.89 10.69
CA LYS A 77 -0.72 -6.47 10.97
C LYS A 77 0.75 -6.11 11.01
N SER A 78 1.14 -5.15 10.19
CA SER A 78 2.45 -4.50 10.23
C SER A 78 2.35 -3.10 9.63
N THR A 79 3.29 -2.22 9.95
CA THR A 79 3.34 -0.87 9.35
C THR A 79 3.40 -0.93 7.82
N ALA A 80 4.07 -1.95 7.26
CA ALA A 80 4.14 -2.13 5.81
C ALA A 80 2.79 -2.52 5.22
N ILE A 81 2.06 -3.43 5.87
CA ILE A 81 0.71 -3.81 5.44
C ILE A 81 -0.24 -2.62 5.57
N THR A 82 -0.27 -1.92 6.70
CA THR A 82 -1.14 -0.75 6.89
C THR A 82 -0.89 0.32 5.82
N LYS A 83 0.38 0.69 5.57
CA LYS A 83 0.69 1.66 4.51
C LYS A 83 0.33 1.16 3.11
N SER A 84 0.42 -0.14 2.88
CA SER A 84 0.08 -0.76 1.60
C SER A 84 -1.42 -0.73 1.36
N VAL A 85 -2.23 -1.15 2.34
CA VAL A 85 -3.69 -1.09 2.30
C VAL A 85 -4.16 0.35 2.08
N LEU A 86 -3.69 1.30 2.90
CA LEU A 86 -4.06 2.72 2.76
C LEU A 86 -3.70 3.28 1.37
N SER A 87 -2.65 2.74 0.74
CA SER A 87 -2.25 3.14 -0.60
C SER A 87 -3.19 2.63 -1.67
N VAL A 88 -3.63 1.36 -1.61
CA VAL A 88 -4.52 0.77 -2.63
C VAL A 88 -5.94 1.31 -2.55
N ILE A 89 -6.45 1.53 -1.34
CA ILE A 89 -7.79 2.14 -1.13
C ILE A 89 -7.78 3.68 -1.31
N GLY A 90 -6.68 4.27 -1.78
CA GLY A 90 -6.64 5.67 -2.20
C GLY A 90 -6.54 6.71 -1.08
N VAL A 91 -6.25 6.35 0.17
CA VAL A 91 -6.12 7.31 1.30
C VAL A 91 -5.01 8.31 1.05
N TYR A 92 -3.91 7.91 0.40
CA TYR A 92 -2.81 8.82 0.07
C TYR A 92 -3.04 9.64 -1.21
N SER A 93 -4.16 9.46 -1.88
CA SER A 93 -4.55 10.22 -3.09
C SER A 93 -5.50 11.37 -2.77
N VAL A 94 -5.91 11.53 -1.51
CA VAL A 94 -6.78 12.61 -1.04
C VAL A 94 -6.03 13.56 -0.10
N PRO A 95 -6.51 14.81 0.09
CA PRO A 95 -5.88 15.75 1.02
C PRO A 95 -5.83 15.20 2.46
N PRO A 96 -4.79 15.55 3.23
CA PRO A 96 -4.73 15.20 4.66
C PRO A 96 -5.98 15.64 5.42
N GLY A 97 -6.40 14.83 6.39
CA GLY A 97 -7.60 15.09 7.18
C GLY A 97 -8.91 14.62 6.53
N SER A 98 -8.90 14.08 5.31
CA SER A 98 -10.11 13.56 4.66
C SER A 98 -10.66 12.27 5.29
N ALA A 99 -9.80 11.54 6.03
CA ALA A 99 -10.15 10.31 6.71
C ALA A 99 -9.39 10.17 8.03
N VAL A 100 -9.95 9.38 8.95
CA VAL A 100 -9.32 8.96 10.21
C VAL A 100 -9.12 7.45 10.18
N LEU A 101 -7.92 6.99 10.48
CA LEU A 101 -7.64 5.57 10.67
C LEU A 101 -7.84 5.19 12.13
N LEU A 102 -8.69 4.20 12.37
CA LEU A 102 -8.83 3.49 13.63
C LEU A 102 -8.32 2.06 13.42
N GLU A 103 -7.29 1.69 14.17
CA GLU A 103 -6.76 0.33 14.08
C GLU A 103 -7.35 -0.54 15.19
N LYS A 104 -7.97 -1.65 14.79
CA LYS A 104 -8.44 -2.71 15.69
C LYS A 104 -7.64 -3.99 15.41
N GLU A 105 -7.83 -5.03 16.20
CA GLU A 105 -7.22 -6.34 15.90
C GLU A 105 -7.75 -6.86 14.56
N GLY A 106 -6.85 -7.16 13.62
CA GLY A 106 -7.19 -7.68 12.28
C GLY A 106 -7.93 -6.73 11.34
N VAL A 107 -8.29 -5.52 11.78
CA VAL A 107 -9.13 -4.59 10.99
C VAL A 107 -8.54 -3.18 10.97
N LEU A 108 -8.45 -2.63 9.76
CA LEU A 108 -8.19 -1.21 9.52
C LEU A 108 -9.52 -0.53 9.20
N GLU A 109 -10.01 0.30 10.12
CA GLU A 109 -11.25 1.06 9.93
C GLU A 109 -10.90 2.50 9.54
N ILE A 110 -11.27 2.88 8.32
CA ILE A 110 -11.03 4.20 7.74
C ILE A 110 -12.37 4.95 7.78
N ARG A 111 -12.50 5.97 8.63
CA ARG A 111 -13.75 6.74 8.82
C ARG A 111 -13.73 8.08 8.11
N ARG A 112 -14.90 8.52 7.64
CA ARG A 112 -15.11 9.82 6.99
C ARG A 112 -14.76 10.96 7.94
N ASN A 113 -13.94 11.89 7.44
CA ASN A 113 -13.63 13.14 8.14
C ASN A 113 -13.64 14.37 7.22
N GLY A 114 -13.97 14.18 5.94
CA GLY A 114 -14.09 15.28 4.98
C GLY A 114 -14.70 14.83 3.66
N ARG A 115 -15.04 15.82 2.81
CA ARG A 115 -15.71 15.59 1.52
C ARG A 115 -14.93 14.74 0.51
N PHE A 116 -13.60 14.65 0.64
CA PHE A 116 -12.80 13.85 -0.28
C PHE A 116 -12.82 12.36 0.05
N PHE A 117 -13.49 11.96 1.14
CA PHE A 117 -13.67 10.56 1.50
C PHE A 117 -14.40 9.74 0.42
N ASP A 118 -15.26 10.37 -0.39
CA ASP A 118 -15.95 9.69 -1.48
C ASP A 118 -14.98 9.04 -2.48
N LYS A 119 -13.79 9.63 -2.66
CA LYS A 119 -12.74 9.04 -3.50
C LYS A 119 -12.12 7.78 -2.88
N ILE A 120 -12.07 7.71 -1.54
CA ILE A 120 -11.63 6.52 -0.82
C ILE A 120 -12.69 5.42 -0.99
N ILE A 121 -13.97 5.75 -0.89
CA ILE A 121 -15.08 4.82 -1.14
C ILE A 121 -14.99 4.27 -2.57
N GLU A 122 -14.84 5.13 -3.57
CA GLU A 122 -14.72 4.71 -4.97
C GLU A 122 -13.53 3.76 -5.18
N ALA A 123 -12.35 4.13 -4.69
CA ALA A 123 -11.16 3.27 -4.77
C ALA A 123 -11.35 1.94 -4.02
N SER A 124 -11.99 1.95 -2.85
CA SER A 124 -12.24 0.75 -2.05
C SER A 124 -13.24 -0.19 -2.72
N ARG A 125 -14.24 0.34 -3.44
CA ARG A 125 -15.16 -0.48 -4.25
C ARG A 125 -14.44 -1.14 -5.41
N ILE A 126 -13.53 -0.43 -6.08
CA ILE A 126 -12.71 -1.01 -7.15
C ILE A 126 -11.83 -2.12 -6.59
N GLU A 127 -11.14 -1.84 -5.47
CA GLU A 127 -10.24 -2.81 -4.84
C GLU A 127 -10.96 -4.07 -4.37
N LYS A 128 -12.21 -3.95 -3.89
CA LYS A 128 -13.04 -5.09 -3.47
C LYS A 128 -13.34 -6.09 -4.60
N GLU A 129 -13.34 -5.64 -5.85
CA GLU A 129 -13.69 -6.46 -7.02
C GLU A 129 -12.47 -7.13 -7.68
N ILE A 130 -11.25 -6.89 -7.18
CA ILE A 130 -9.98 -7.45 -7.69
C ILE A 130 -9.70 -8.81 -7.02
#